data_AF-A0A090QQ43-F1
#
_entry.id   AF-A0A090QQ43-F1
#
_cell.length_a   1.000
_cell.length_b   1.000
_cell.length_c   1.000
_cell.angle_alpha   90.00
_cell.angle_beta   90.00
_cell.angle_gamma   90.00
#
_symmetry.space_group_name_H-M   'P 1'
#
loop_
_entity.id
_entity.type
_entity.pdbx_description
1 polymer ?
#
loop_
_entity_poly.entity_id
_entity_poly.type
_entity_poly.pdbx_seq_one_letter_code
_entity_poly.pdbx_strand_id
1 'polypeptide(L)'
;MKIPNPALASAIHSIYAQFPNLSYRPRPDDVKLLAAFIKSQHADYPPHLDLLLTEDNQLIEGELNRYHHQQQTISTVDTSDTRERVINHNAP
;
A
#
# COMPACT_ATOMS: atom_id res chain seq x y z
N MET A 1 -16.69 1.07 13.68
CA MET A 1 -15.93 0.58 12.52
C MET A 1 -15.76 1.74 11.55
N LYS A 2 -14.53 2.22 11.30
CA LYS A 2 -14.29 3.28 10.30
C LYS A 2 -14.52 2.66 8.91
N ILE A 3 -15.44 3.23 8.15
CA ILE A 3 -15.78 2.78 6.79
C ILE A 3 -14.54 2.99 5.90
N PRO A 4 -14.12 2.01 5.09
CA PRO A 4 -13.00 2.18 4.16
C PRO A 4 -13.32 3.28 3.16
N ASN A 5 -12.36 4.20 2.93
CA ASN A 5 -12.47 5.24 1.93
C ASN A 5 -11.77 4.76 0.64
N PRO A 6 -12.52 4.30 -0.38
CA PRO A 6 -11.92 3.72 -1.58
C PRO A 6 -11.07 4.73 -2.38
N ALA A 7 -11.41 6.03 -2.31
CA ALA A 7 -10.63 7.06 -2.96
C ALA A 7 -9.27 7.25 -2.27
N LEU A 8 -9.26 7.23 -0.93
CA LEU A 8 -8.04 7.35 -0.14
C LEU A 8 -7.13 6.13 -0.29
N ALA A 9 -7.71 4.93 -0.32
CA ALA A 9 -6.99 3.71 -0.63
C ALA A 9 -6.32 3.78 -2.01
N SER A 10 -7.06 4.20 -3.05
CA SER A 10 -6.50 4.38 -4.40
C SER A 10 -5.33 5.37 -4.45
N ALA A 11 -5.45 6.48 -3.72
CA ALA A 11 -4.38 7.46 -3.62
C ALA A 11 -3.12 6.89 -2.93
N ILE A 12 -3.28 6.15 -1.83
CA ILE A 12 -2.15 5.46 -1.16
C ILE A 12 -1.50 4.44 -2.08
N HIS A 13 -2.28 3.61 -2.79
CA HIS A 13 -1.75 2.66 -3.75
C HIS A 13 -0.91 3.36 -4.84
N SER A 14 -1.38 4.51 -5.32
CA SER A 14 -0.67 5.31 -6.33
C SER A 14 0.68 5.83 -5.82
N ILE A 15 0.77 6.22 -4.54
CA ILE A 15 2.05 6.61 -3.92
C ILE A 15 3.03 5.43 -3.91
N TYR A 16 2.61 4.24 -3.47
CA TYR A 16 3.48 3.06 -3.49
C TYR A 16 3.87 2.61 -4.90
N ALA A 17 2.97 2.78 -5.88
CA ALA A 17 3.29 2.51 -7.28
C ALA A 17 4.33 3.48 -7.84
N GLN A 18 4.27 4.76 -7.43
CA GLN A 18 5.24 5.78 -7.84
C GLN A 18 6.60 5.61 -7.16
N PHE A 19 6.62 5.12 -5.91
CA PHE A 19 7.83 4.92 -5.13
C PHE A 19 7.97 3.44 -4.68
N PRO A 20 8.26 2.51 -5.62
CA PRO A 20 8.30 1.08 -5.31
C PRO A 20 9.45 0.69 -4.36
N ASN A 21 10.48 1.53 -4.25
CA ASN A 21 11.69 1.27 -3.46
C ASN A 21 11.73 2.06 -2.15
N LEU A 22 10.58 2.40 -1.57
CA LEU A 22 10.55 3.02 -0.23
C LEU A 22 11.19 2.05 0.78
N SER A 23 12.29 2.49 1.38
CA SER A 23 13.04 1.71 2.38
C SER A 23 12.38 1.67 3.75
N TYR A 24 11.26 2.38 3.91
CA TYR A 24 10.55 2.55 5.17
C TYR A 24 9.05 2.56 4.93
N ARG A 25 8.32 2.43 6.03
CA ARG A 25 6.87 2.57 6.06
C ARG A 25 6.49 4.05 6.23
N PRO A 26 6.00 4.75 5.19
CA PRO A 26 5.63 6.15 5.30
C PRO A 26 4.51 6.38 6.31
N ARG A 27 4.66 7.47 7.09
CA ARG A 27 3.63 8.02 7.96
C ARG A 27 2.72 8.95 7.17
N PRO A 28 1.56 9.37 7.72
CA PRO A 28 0.65 10.28 7.02
C PRO A 28 1.31 11.53 6.43
N ASP A 29 2.17 12.20 7.19
CA ASP A 29 2.89 13.40 6.71
C ASP A 29 3.87 13.09 5.57
N ASP A 30 4.51 11.92 5.59
CA ASP A 30 5.41 11.49 4.53
C ASP A 30 4.62 11.25 3.23
N VAL A 31 3.44 10.63 3.32
CA VAL A 31 2.54 10.44 2.17
C VAL A 31 2.08 11.77 1.59
N LYS A 32 1.75 12.75 2.44
CA LYS A 32 1.41 14.11 1.99
C LYS A 32 2.59 14.79 1.30
N LEU A 33 3.78 14.66 1.86
CA LEU A 33 5.00 15.22 1.28
C LEU A 33 5.29 14.59 -0.09
N LEU A 34 5.15 13.27 -0.22
CA LEU A 34 5.32 12.57 -1.49
C LEU A 34 4.27 13.01 -2.53
N ALA A 35 3.01 13.18 -2.15
CA ALA A 35 1.97 13.69 -3.04
C ALA A 35 2.28 15.11 -3.51
N ALA A 36 2.68 16.00 -2.59
CA ALA A 36 3.08 17.37 -2.91
C ALA A 36 4.32 17.41 -3.82
N PHE A 37 5.27 16.50 -3.59
CA PHE A 37 6.45 16.35 -4.44
C PHE A 37 6.04 15.95 -5.86
N ILE A 38 5.21 14.91 -6.05
CA ILE A 38 4.71 14.52 -7.39
C ILE A 38 4.04 15.72 -8.07
N LYS A 39 3.19 16.46 -7.35
CA LYS A 39 2.51 17.67 -7.85
C LYS A 39 3.46 18.75 -8.31
N SER A 40 4.61 18.90 -7.65
CA SER A 40 5.62 19.90 -8.01
C SER A 40 6.47 19.51 -9.23
N GLN A 41 6.62 18.21 -9.49
CA GLN A 41 7.53 17.69 -10.52
C GLN A 41 6.85 17.34 -11.84
N HIS A 42 5.58 16.91 -11.80
CA HIS A 42 4.92 16.31 -12.94
C HIS A 42 3.75 17.17 -13.43
N ALA A 43 3.77 17.51 -14.72
CA ALA A 43 2.61 18.13 -15.38
C ALA A 43 1.39 17.19 -15.38
N ASP A 44 1.65 15.88 -15.47
CA ASP A 44 0.64 14.82 -15.43
C ASP A 44 0.33 14.34 -14.00
N TYR A 45 0.27 15.30 -13.06
CA TYR A 45 -0.08 15.01 -11.67
C TYR A 45 -1.48 14.36 -11.58
N PRO A 46 -1.62 13.16 -11.00
CA PRO A 46 -2.92 12.53 -10.86
C PRO A 46 -3.82 13.29 -9.87
N PRO A 47 -4.98 13.85 -10.30
CA PRO A 47 -5.80 14.72 -9.44
C PRO A 47 -6.32 14.05 -8.18
N HIS A 48 -6.48 12.72 -8.17
CA HIS A 48 -6.95 11.99 -6.99
C HIS A 48 -5.94 11.99 -5.83
N LEU A 49 -4.66 12.32 -6.09
CA LEU A 49 -3.66 12.49 -5.04
C LEU A 49 -3.89 13.77 -4.21
N ASP A 50 -4.67 14.74 -4.70
CA ASP A 50 -5.01 15.94 -3.92
C ASP A 50 -5.79 15.59 -2.65
N LEU A 51 -6.51 14.47 -2.65
CA LEU A 51 -7.16 13.95 -1.46
C LEU A 51 -6.17 13.77 -0.31
N LEU A 52 -4.96 13.29 -0.57
CA LEU A 52 -3.94 13.12 0.46
C LEU A 52 -3.56 14.45 1.10
N LEU A 53 -3.52 15.54 0.33
CA LEU A 53 -3.13 16.86 0.82
C LEU A 53 -4.21 17.50 1.71
N THR A 54 -5.48 17.15 1.50
CA THR A 54 -6.62 17.73 2.24
C THR A 54 -7.11 16.87 3.39
N GLU A 55 -6.87 15.56 3.34
CA GLU A 55 -7.43 14.59 4.29
C GLU A 55 -6.73 14.61 5.66
N ASP A 56 -7.47 14.23 6.70
CA ASP A 56 -6.94 14.12 8.06
C ASP A 56 -5.93 12.97 8.21
N ASN A 57 -4.87 13.21 9.00
CA ASN A 57 -3.80 12.22 9.21
C ASN A 57 -4.32 10.91 9.83
N GLN A 58 -5.36 10.95 10.66
CA GLN A 58 -5.97 9.75 11.27
C GLN A 58 -6.73 8.89 10.26
N LEU A 59 -7.18 9.47 9.14
CA LEU A 59 -7.82 8.72 8.06
C LEU A 59 -6.76 8.10 7.15
N ILE A 60 -5.73 8.86 6.82
CA ILE A 60 -4.57 8.37 6.05
C ILE A 60 -3.88 7.23 6.81
N GLU A 61 -3.66 7.37 8.11
CA GLU A 61 -3.08 6.33 8.96
C GLU A 61 -3.95 5.05 8.96
N GLY A 62 -5.27 5.21 9.00
CA GLY A 62 -6.20 4.09 8.93
C GLY A 62 -6.08 3.30 7.62
N GLU A 63 -6.00 3.98 6.49
CA GLU A 63 -5.83 3.32 5.19
C GLU A 63 -4.42 2.77 4.98
N LEU A 64 -3.37 3.47 5.45
CA LEU A 64 -2.01 2.93 5.44
C LEU A 64 -1.96 1.61 6.21
N ASN A 65 -2.53 1.57 7.42
CA ASN A 65 -2.64 0.33 8.18
C ASN A 65 -3.33 -0.77 7.37
N ARG A 66 -4.47 -0.48 6.73
CA ARG A 66 -5.17 -1.47 5.88
C ARG A 66 -4.31 -1.97 4.72
N TYR A 67 -3.64 -1.06 4.00
CA TYR A 67 -2.75 -1.38 2.88
C TYR A 67 -1.69 -2.41 3.29
N HIS A 68 -1.01 -2.19 4.42
CA HIS A 68 0.04 -3.10 4.88
C HIS A 68 -0.50 -4.43 5.40
N HIS A 69 -1.66 -4.44 6.06
CA HIS A 69 -2.29 -5.70 6.46
C HIS A 69 -2.64 -6.55 5.22
N GLN A 70 -3.15 -5.93 4.15
CA GLN A 70 -3.45 -6.62 2.90
C GLN A 70 -2.18 -7.21 2.26
N GLN A 71 -1.08 -6.45 2.19
CA GLN A 71 0.19 -6.95 1.65
C GLN A 71 0.77 -8.13 2.44
N GLN A 72 0.64 -8.10 3.78
CA GLN A 72 1.08 -9.22 4.62
C GLN A 72 0.25 -10.47 4.35
N THR A 73 -1.08 -10.34 4.24
CA THR A 73 -1.95 -11.50 3.94
C THR A 73 -1.65 -12.13 2.59
N ILE A 74 -1.33 -11.33 1.56
CA ILE A 74 -0.95 -11.85 0.24
C ILE A 74 0.39 -12.60 0.31
N SER A 75 1.36 -12.08 1.07
CA SER A 75 2.67 -12.72 1.23
C SER A 75 2.60 -14.06 1.97
N THR A 76 1.66 -14.23 2.90
CA THR A 76 1.51 -15.49 3.67
C THR A 76 0.86 -16.63 2.90
N VAL A 77 0.06 -16.34 1.87
CA VAL A 77 -0.61 -17.38 1.07
C VAL A 77 0.38 -18.06 0.10
N ASP A 78 1.39 -17.35 -0.38
CA ASP A 78 2.35 -17.88 -1.35
C ASP A 78 3.33 -18.91 -0.74
N THR A 79 3.67 -18.78 0.55
CA THR A 79 4.62 -19.70 1.21
C THR A 79 4.02 -21.03 1.67
N SER A 80 2.69 -21.18 1.65
CA SER A 80 2.01 -22.32 2.27
C SER A 80 1.70 -23.46 1.29
N ASP A 81 1.65 -23.20 -0.02
CA ASP A 81 1.22 -24.19 -1.02
C ASP A 81 2.37 -25.09 -1.54
N THR A 82 3.63 -24.67 -1.39
CA THR A 82 4.76 -25.41 -1.99
C THR A 82 5.38 -26.50 -1.11
N ARG A 83 4.93 -26.67 0.15
CA ARG A 83 5.58 -27.62 1.09
C ARG A 83 4.94 -29.01 1.19
N GLU A 84 3.74 -29.25 0.66
CA GLU A 84 3.07 -30.55 0.82
C GLU A 84 3.27 -31.55 -0.32
N ARG A 85 3.90 -31.18 -1.45
CA ARG A 85 3.95 -32.07 -2.63
C ARG A 85 5.21 -32.93 -2.79
N VAL A 86 6.19 -32.87 -1.89
CA VAL A 86 7.51 -33.53 -2.08
C VAL A 86 7.69 -34.81 -1.24
N ILE A 87 6.75 -35.19 -0.36
CA ILE A 87 6.98 -36.29 0.61
C ILE A 87 6.36 -37.65 0.22
N ASN A 88 5.81 -37.82 -0.99
CA ASN A 88 5.20 -39.09 -1.41
C ASN A 88 5.84 -39.70 -2.66
N HIS A 89 7.16 -39.88 -2.65
CA HIS A 89 7.85 -40.78 -3.59
C HIS A 89 9.01 -41.50 -2.90
N ASN A 90 8.69 -42.42 -1.99
CA ASN A 90 9.51 -43.63 -1.79
C ASN A 90 8.78 -44.61 -0.87
N ALA A 91 8.23 -45.67 -1.44
CA ALA A 91 8.05 -46.93 -0.73
C ALA A 91 8.37 -48.06 -1.73
N PRO A 92 9.28 -48.99 -1.38
CA PRO A 92 9.67 -50.12 -2.22
C PRO A 92 8.57 -51.19 -2.34
#